data_AF-A0A3A8EL41-F1
#
_entry.id   AF-A0A3A8EL41-F1
#
_cell.length_a   1.000
_cell.length_b   1.000
_cell.length_c   1.000
_cell.angle_alpha   90.00
_cell.angle_beta   90.00
_cell.angle_gamma   90.00
#
_symmetry.space_group_name_H-M   'P 1'
#
loop_
_entity.id
_entity.type
_entity.pdbx_description
1 polymer ?
#
loop_
_entity_poly.entity_id
_entity_poly.type
_entity_poly.pdbx_seq_one_letter_code
_entity_poly.pdbx_strand_id
1 'polypeptide(L)' 'MRQYHLGILFFVLLIIFSVLFLILGIVEMDMMFVVIAVLSMSAAWLAYKEFNLTICQIRNSK' A
#
# COMPACT_ATOMS: atom_id res chain seq x y z
N MET A 1 10.19 -16.71 4.68
CA MET A 1 11.06 -15.54 4.40
C MET A 1 10.83 -14.93 3.01
N ARG A 2 10.86 -15.69 1.89
CA ARG A 2 10.77 -15.13 0.52
C ARG A 2 9.46 -14.38 0.21
N GLN A 3 8.31 -14.84 0.71
CA GLN A 3 7.03 -14.15 0.52
C GLN A 3 6.90 -12.83 1.30
N TYR A 4 7.59 -12.71 2.44
CA TYR A 4 7.62 -11.47 3.23
C TYR A 4 8.33 -10.35 2.47
N HIS A 5 9.41 -10.69 1.76
CA HIS A 5 10.16 -9.72 0.95
C HIS A 5 9.34 -9.19 -0.23
N LEU A 6 8.59 -10.07 -0.91
CA LEU A 6 7.72 -9.67 -2.03
C LEU A 6 6.55 -8.78 -1.56
N GLY A 7 5.96 -9.08 -0.41
CA GLY A 7 4.88 -8.26 0.17
C GLY A 7 5.34 -6.84 0.54
N ILE A 8 6.53 -6.70 1.12
CA ILE A 8 7.11 -5.38 1.43
C ILE A 8 7.41 -4.61 0.14
N LEU A 9 8.00 -5.27 -0.86
CA LEU A 9 8.31 -4.64 -2.15
C LEU A 9 7.05 -4.15 -2.85
N PHE A 10 5.98 -4.96 -2.82
CA PHE A 10 4.67 -4.61 -3.36
C PHE A 10 4.02 -3.43 -2.63
N PHE A 11 4.11 -3.40 -1.29
CA PHE A 11 3.61 -2.29 -0.48
C PHE A 11 4.31 -0.97 -0.78
N VAL A 12 5.65 -0.99 -0.87
CA VAL A 12 6.44 0.20 -1.24
C VAL A 12 6.08 0.68 -2.65
N LEU A 13 5.90 -0.24 -3.59
CA LEU A 13 5.46 0.09 -4.95
C LEU A 13 4.10 0.79 -4.95
N LEU A 14 3.12 0.25 -4.20
CA LEU A 14 1.77 0.83 -4.10
C LEU A 14 1.79 2.26 -3.54
N ILE A 15 2.64 2.54 -2.55
CA ILE A 15 2.78 3.90 -2.02
C ILE A 15 3.35 4.84 -3.07
N ILE A 16 4.39 4.42 -3.80
CA ILE A 16 4.99 5.24 -4.85
C ILE A 16 3.94 5.55 -5.93
N PHE A 17 3.17 4.55 -6.37
CA PHE A 17 2.08 4.75 -7.32
C PHE A 17 1.00 5.69 -6.79
N SER A 18 0.60 5.54 -5.53
CA SER A 18 -0.39 6.42 -4.89
C SER A 18 0.07 7.88 -4.91
N VAL A 19 1.34 8.15 -4.60
CA VAL A 19 1.89 9.51 -4.61
C VAL A 19 1.95 10.08 -6.03
N LEU A 20 2.38 9.28 -7.01
CA LEU A 20 2.41 9.70 -8.41
C LEU A 20 1.03 10.05 -8.95
N PHE A 21 0.02 9.22 -8.69
CA PHE A 21 -1.36 9.50 -9.10
C PHE A 21 -1.95 10.71 -8.37
N LEU A 22 -1.59 10.94 -7.11
CA LEU A 22 -2.01 12.14 -6.38
C LEU A 22 -1.43 13.40 -7.03
N ILE A 23 -0.14 13.40 -7.36
CA ILE A 23 0.52 14.53 -8.04
C ILE A 23 -0.14 14.78 -9.40
N LEU A 24 -0.33 13.73 -10.21
CA LEU A 24 -0.99 13.84 -11.50
C LEU A 24 -2.42 14.36 -11.37
N GLY A 25 -3.19 13.89 -10.39
CA GLY A 25 -4.55 14.36 -10.16
C GLY A 25 -4.62 15.83 -9.73
N ILE A 26 -3.64 16.31 -8.97
CA ILE A 26 -3.53 17.72 -8.61
C ILE A 26 -3.13 18.57 -9.82
N VAL A 27 -2.16 18.12 -10.62
CA VAL A 27 -1.63 18.84 -11.78
C VAL A 27 -2.67 18.94 -12.90
N GLU A 28 -3.33 17.83 -13.23
CA GLU A 28 -4.36 17.77 -14.28
C GLU A 28 -5.74 18.25 -13.80
N MET A 29 -5.90 18.55 -12.50
CA MET A 29 -7.18 18.85 -11.84
C MET A 29 -8.26 17.77 -12.08
N ASP A 30 -7.84 16.52 -12.31
CA ASP A 30 -8.74 15.40 -12.58
C ASP A 30 -9.01 14.59 -11.31
N MET A 31 -10.28 14.56 -10.92
CA MET A 31 -10.75 13.83 -9.74
C MET A 31 -10.58 12.32 -9.85
N MET A 32 -10.55 11.73 -11.06
CA MET A 32 -10.35 10.28 -11.22
C MET A 32 -8.98 9.84 -10.72
N PHE A 33 -7.92 10.61 -11.01
CA PHE A 33 -6.58 10.28 -10.53
C PHE A 33 -6.47 10.42 -9.00
N VAL A 34 -7.17 11.39 -8.41
CA VAL A 34 -7.27 11.52 -6.95
C VAL A 34 -7.98 10.32 -6.34
N VAL A 35 -9.08 9.84 -6.95
CA VAL A 35 -9.78 8.64 -6.49
C VAL A 35 -8.89 7.40 -6.58
N ILE A 36 -8.14 7.23 -7.68
CA ILE A 36 -7.19 6.11 -7.86
C ILE A 36 -6.06 6.17 -6.81
N ALA A 37 -5.55 7.37 -6.51
CA ALA A 37 -4.57 7.57 -5.44
C ALA A 37 -5.13 7.13 -4.07
N VAL A 38 -6.35 7.54 -3.72
CA VAL A 38 -6.98 7.14 -2.45
C VAL A 38 -7.24 5.63 -2.37
N LEU A 39 -7.67 5.01 -3.47
CA LEU A 39 -7.89 3.56 -3.52
C LEU A 39 -6.58 2.77 -3.38
N SER A 40 -5.52 3.21 -4.05
CA SER A 40 -4.19 2.58 -3.92
C SER A 40 -3.60 2.73 -2.51
N MET A 41 -3.79 3.89 -1.87
CA MET A 41 -3.42 4.10 -0.46
C MET A 41 -4.18 3.15 0.49
N SER A 42 -5.47 2.94 0.24
CA SER A 42 -6.31 2.02 1.02
C SER A 42 -5.87 0.57 0.85
N ALA A 43 -5.51 0.16 -0.37
CA ALA A 43 -4.96 -1.17 -0.65
C ALA A 43 -3.60 -1.39 0.05
N ALA A 44 -2.74 -0.37 0.05
CA ALA A 44 -1.46 -0.41 0.77
C ALA A 44 -1.69 -0.59 2.29
N TRP A 45 -2.64 0.14 2.86
CA TRP A 45 -3.00 0.01 4.28
C TRP A 45 -3.49 -1.40 4.64
N LEU A 46 -4.37 -1.99 3.81
CA LEU A 46 -4.83 -3.37 3.99
C LEU A 46 -3.67 -4.37 3.94
N ALA A 47 -2.77 -4.25 2.97
CA ALA A 47 -1.59 -5.09 2.86
C ALA A 47 -0.67 -4.98 4.10
N TYR A 48 -0.49 -3.77 4.63
CA TYR A 48 0.26 -3.54 5.86
C TYR A 48 -0.41 -4.18 7.08
N LYS A 49 -1.74 -4.08 7.19
CA LYS A 49 -2.50 -4.66 8.30
C LYS A 49 -2.39 -6.19 8.31
N GLU A 50 -2.56 -6.84 7.17
CA GLU A 50 -2.38 -8.30 7.01
C GLU A 50 -0.96 -8.74 7.40
N PHE A 51 0.04 -7.97 6.99
CA PHE A 51 1.44 -8.23 7.34
C PHE A 51 1.69 -8.10 8.85
N ASN A 52 1.17 -7.04 9.48
CA ASN A 52 1.34 -6.82 10.92
C ASN A 52 0.64 -7.89 11.75
N LEU A 53 -0.58 -8.30 11.36
CA LEU A 53 -1.32 -9.40 11.99
C LEU A 53 -0.53 -10.71 11.94
N THR A 54 0.06 -11.03 10.79
CA THR A 54 0.89 -12.24 10.61
C THR A 54 2.09 -12.23 11.55
N ILE A 55 2.78 -11.08 11.70
CA ILE A 55 3.91 -10.95 12.62
C ILE A 55 3.47 -11.10 14.08
N CYS A 56 2.35 -10.51 14.47
CA CYS A 56 1.80 -10.61 15.82
C CYS A 56 1.42 -12.06 16.17
N GLN A 57 0.83 -12.81 15.23
CA GLN A 57 0.52 -14.23 15.44
C GLN A 57 1.76 -15.09 15.64
N ILE A 58 2.80 -14.88 14.82
CA ILE A 58 4.08 -15.61 14.97
C ILE A 58 4.74 -15.30 16.32
N ARG A 59 4.59 -14.06 16.82
CA ARG A 59 5.14 -13.64 18.12
C ARG A 59 4.40 -14.27 19.30
N ASN A 60 3.06 -14.35 19.25
CA ASN A 60 2.24 -14.93 20.32
C ASN A 60 2.23 -16.47 20.35
N SER A 61 2.78 -17.12 19.33
CA SER A 61 2.90 -18.58 19.26
C SER A 61 4.21 -19.13 19.87
N LYS A 62 5.06 -18.26 20.42
CA LYS A 62 6.29 -18.59 21.16
C LYS A 62 6.13 -18.24 22.62
#